data_AF-A0AAV3EFL2-F1
#
_entry.id   AF-A0AAV3EFL2-F1
#
_cell.length_a   1.000
_cell.length_b   1.000
_cell.length_c   1.000
_cell.angle_alpha   90.00
_cell.angle_beta   90.00
_cell.angle_gamma   90.00
#
_symmetry.space_group_name_H-M   'P 1'
#
loop_
_entity.id
_entity.type
_entity.pdbx_description
1 polymer ?
#
loop_
_entity_poly.entity_id
_entity_poly.type
_entity_poly.pdbx_seq_one_letter_code
_entity_poly.pdbx_strand_id
1 'polypeptide(L)'
;MAYYVTLDFDDFYVSLSDFWSTRLNLPNGAVLLFWNCLIKYVNSNDSHYLTIESDQKQNIKECLQVFSFFTTLPLSTFEYEFYNSEDILEEKLKDHPTVVEWSNKLAQIERSLKRKANRKRRDEILELMRMCSVAALHDYRNHHEEQFFMYFKPVERVAKLVLETRILNGTTSAARKNLTKNLLSQLLLSNFNNTSFDENTLNELAGELHSVFESSLERMNHRRIVLALSAITDKMDNSDSDKANLLKINSSRIQQLVKIRNDIAHGNKITIIPEDLGDVEFLSRQMIAQFFFGFSFSQGYLKTKKFDRDFWSK
;
A
#
# COMPACT_ATOMS: atom_id res chain seq x y z
N MET A 1 26.92 -6.11 -20.25
CA MET A 1 27.47 -5.37 -19.11
C MET A 1 26.30 -5.12 -18.17
N ALA A 2 26.33 -5.71 -16.99
CA ALA A 2 25.27 -5.61 -16.00
C ALA A 2 25.73 -4.70 -14.85
N TYR A 3 24.78 -4.22 -14.06
CA TYR A 3 25.02 -3.45 -12.84
C TYR A 3 24.58 -4.29 -11.65
N TYR A 4 25.23 -4.09 -10.51
CA TYR A 4 24.76 -4.66 -9.25
C TYR A 4 24.82 -3.65 -8.10
N VAL A 5 23.99 -3.92 -7.10
CA VAL A 5 24.00 -3.28 -5.77
C VAL A 5 24.06 -4.39 -4.74
N THR A 6 24.86 -4.18 -3.69
CA THR A 6 24.88 -5.05 -2.51
C THR A 6 24.38 -4.26 -1.31
N LEU A 7 23.46 -4.88 -0.57
CA LEU A 7 22.89 -4.36 0.67
C LEU A 7 23.38 -5.26 1.79
N ASP A 8 24.17 -4.69 2.69
CA ASP A 8 24.65 -5.40 3.86
C ASP A 8 23.57 -5.36 4.94
N PHE A 9 23.16 -6.52 5.46
CA PHE A 9 22.18 -6.53 6.53
C PHE A 9 22.77 -6.03 7.86
N ASP A 10 24.10 -5.99 7.99
CA ASP A 10 24.75 -5.33 9.12
C ASP A 10 24.46 -3.81 9.12
N ASP A 11 24.06 -3.21 8.00
CA ASP A 11 23.61 -1.81 7.96
C ASP A 11 22.35 -1.58 8.82
N PHE A 12 21.51 -2.60 9.01
CA PHE A 12 20.39 -2.50 9.95
C PHE A 12 20.87 -2.37 11.40
N TYR A 13 21.95 -3.08 11.75
CA TYR A 13 22.55 -2.95 13.06
C TYR A 13 23.29 -1.61 13.22
N VAL A 14 24.20 -1.30 12.29
CA VAL A 14 25.09 -0.14 12.39
C VAL A 14 24.33 1.17 12.17
N SER A 15 23.52 1.25 11.11
CA SER A 15 22.85 2.49 10.72
C SER A 15 21.49 2.68 11.37
N LEU A 16 20.81 1.58 11.74
CA LEU A 16 19.45 1.60 12.28
C LEU A 16 19.33 1.04 13.71
N SER A 17 20.45 0.67 14.35
CA SER A 17 20.48 0.17 15.73
C SER A 17 19.59 -1.05 15.98
N ASP A 18 19.39 -1.90 14.97
CA ASP A 18 18.64 -3.14 15.11
C ASP A 18 19.53 -4.28 15.64
N PHE A 19 19.49 -4.50 16.96
CA PHE A 19 20.20 -5.58 17.65
C PHE A 19 19.56 -6.97 17.44
N TRP A 20 18.43 -7.06 16.74
CA TRP A 20 17.59 -8.25 16.66
C TRP A 20 17.74 -9.02 15.33
N SER A 21 18.78 -8.72 14.55
CA SER A 21 19.18 -9.46 13.33
C SER A 21 18.07 -9.56 12.27
N THR A 22 17.59 -8.42 11.76
CA THR A 22 16.69 -8.37 10.60
C THR A 22 17.19 -9.24 9.45
N ARG A 23 16.32 -10.08 8.87
CA ARG A 23 16.70 -11.03 7.80
C ARG A 23 15.53 -11.46 6.92
N LEU A 24 15.84 -11.96 5.73
CA LEU A 24 14.86 -12.59 4.84
C LEU A 24 14.67 -14.07 5.20
N ASN A 25 13.44 -14.57 5.12
CA ASN A 25 13.18 -16.00 5.24
C ASN A 25 13.42 -16.71 3.89
N LEU A 26 14.70 -16.79 3.51
CA LEU A 26 15.23 -17.49 2.35
C LEU A 26 16.41 -18.37 2.77
N PRO A 27 16.67 -19.49 2.07
CA PRO A 27 17.86 -20.28 2.34
C PRO A 27 19.12 -19.53 1.91
N ASN A 28 20.23 -19.77 2.61
CA ASN A 28 21.52 -19.19 2.27
C ASN A 28 21.94 -19.57 0.84
N GLY A 29 22.37 -18.59 0.04
CA GLY A 29 22.79 -18.78 -1.33
C GLY A 29 21.66 -18.85 -2.36
N ALA A 30 20.41 -18.57 -1.97
CA ALA A 30 19.28 -18.47 -2.89
C ALA A 30 19.54 -17.38 -3.94
N VAL A 31 19.20 -17.67 -5.20
CA VAL A 31 19.21 -16.69 -6.29
C VAL A 31 17.87 -16.75 -7.02
N LEU A 32 17.12 -15.64 -6.98
CA LEU A 32 15.76 -15.51 -7.50
C LEU A 32 15.72 -14.55 -8.69
N LEU A 33 14.85 -14.80 -9.67
CA LEU A 33 14.54 -13.85 -10.73
C LEU A 33 13.30 -13.02 -10.38
N PHE A 34 13.40 -11.69 -10.47
CA PHE A 34 12.26 -10.79 -10.36
C PHE A 34 12.53 -9.45 -11.05
N TRP A 35 11.56 -8.93 -11.80
CA TRP A 35 11.63 -7.59 -12.41
C TRP A 35 12.89 -7.35 -13.25
N ASN A 36 13.25 -8.34 -14.08
CA ASN A 36 14.49 -8.37 -14.87
C ASN A 36 15.77 -8.21 -14.02
N CYS A 37 15.71 -8.59 -12.74
CA CYS A 37 16.84 -8.61 -11.82
C CYS A 37 17.07 -10.02 -11.29
N LEU A 38 18.33 -10.35 -11.04
CA LEU A 38 18.74 -11.52 -10.28
C LEU A 38 19.06 -11.08 -8.85
N ILE A 39 18.44 -11.74 -7.88
CA ILE A 39 18.50 -11.38 -6.46
C ILE A 39 19.17 -12.53 -5.72
N LYS A 40 20.41 -12.33 -5.27
CA LYS A 40 21.18 -13.28 -4.47
C LYS A 40 21.08 -12.92 -3.00
N TYR A 41 20.69 -13.87 -2.16
CA TYR A 41 20.68 -13.71 -0.70
C TYR A 41 21.72 -14.61 -0.05
N VAL A 42 22.52 -14.04 0.84
CA VAL A 42 23.53 -14.76 1.63
C VAL A 42 23.30 -14.45 3.09
N ASN A 43 23.21 -15.51 3.90
CA ASN A 43 23.12 -15.44 5.35
C ASN A 43 23.91 -16.63 5.92
N SER A 44 25.18 -16.37 6.22
CA SER A 44 26.12 -17.29 6.85
C SER A 44 26.65 -16.69 8.14
N ASN A 45 27.46 -17.44 8.89
CA ASN A 45 28.10 -16.93 10.11
C ASN A 45 29.05 -15.76 9.84
N ASP A 46 29.59 -15.65 8.62
CA ASP A 46 30.61 -14.68 8.26
C ASP A 46 30.08 -13.52 7.40
N SER A 47 28.88 -13.64 6.82
CA SER A 47 28.34 -12.64 5.89
C SER A 47 26.82 -12.67 5.81
N HIS A 48 26.21 -11.50 5.78
CA HIS A 48 24.76 -11.36 5.67
C HIS A 48 24.38 -10.22 4.72
N TYR A 49 24.02 -10.55 3.47
CA TYR A 49 23.77 -9.53 2.46
C TYR A 49 22.75 -9.96 1.39
N LEU A 50 22.23 -8.96 0.68
CA LEU A 50 21.43 -9.11 -0.53
C LEU A 50 22.18 -8.45 -1.70
N THR A 51 22.41 -9.17 -2.79
CA THR A 51 22.93 -8.59 -4.04
C THR A 51 21.84 -8.63 -5.11
N ILE A 52 21.65 -7.51 -5.82
CA ILE A 52 20.68 -7.40 -6.90
C ILE A 52 21.42 -6.97 -8.16
N GLU A 53 21.32 -7.77 -9.22
CA GLU A 53 21.97 -7.55 -10.50
C GLU A 53 20.94 -7.37 -11.62
N SER A 54 21.18 -6.41 -12.53
CA SER A 54 20.37 -6.24 -13.74
C SER A 54 21.16 -5.51 -14.83
N ASP A 55 20.72 -5.64 -16.09
CA ASP A 55 21.22 -4.88 -17.22
C ASP A 55 20.97 -3.36 -17.10
N GLN A 56 19.98 -2.95 -16.31
CA GLN A 56 19.60 -1.55 -16.11
C GLN A 56 19.51 -1.18 -14.63
N LYS A 57 20.16 -0.07 -14.25
CA LYS A 57 20.07 0.50 -12.90
C LYS A 57 18.62 0.79 -12.48
N GLN A 58 17.75 1.16 -13.42
CA GLN A 58 16.35 1.43 -13.15
C GLN A 58 15.59 0.17 -12.69
N ASN A 59 15.88 -1.00 -13.28
CA ASN A 59 15.26 -2.25 -12.86
C ASN A 59 15.63 -2.56 -11.40
N ILE A 60 16.91 -2.37 -11.02
CA ILE A 60 17.39 -2.57 -9.64
C ILE A 60 16.66 -1.65 -8.66
N LYS A 61 16.55 -0.34 -8.99
CA LYS A 61 15.85 0.64 -8.13
C LYS A 61 14.40 0.26 -7.88
N GLU A 62 13.68 -0.09 -8.94
CA GLU A 62 12.28 -0.47 -8.80
C GLU A 62 12.10 -1.83 -8.13
N CYS A 63 12.99 -2.79 -8.43
CA CYS A 63 13.05 -4.07 -7.75
C CYS A 63 13.17 -3.83 -6.24
N LEU A 64 14.12 -3.01 -5.80
CA LEU A 64 14.29 -2.65 -4.39
C LEU A 64 13.05 -2.02 -3.77
N GLN A 65 12.35 -1.13 -4.47
CA GLN A 65 11.11 -0.50 -3.97
C GLN A 65 10.00 -1.52 -3.76
N VAL A 66 9.76 -2.37 -4.77
CA VAL A 66 8.71 -3.41 -4.68
C VAL A 66 9.08 -4.45 -3.62
N PHE A 67 10.35 -4.86 -3.58
CA PHE A 67 10.84 -5.82 -2.60
C PHE A 67 10.72 -5.26 -1.19
N SER A 68 11.13 -4.01 -0.97
CA SER A 68 11.00 -3.28 0.30
C SER A 68 9.55 -3.24 0.78
N PHE A 69 8.60 -2.99 -0.13
CA PHE A 69 7.19 -3.04 0.21
C PHE A 69 6.75 -4.45 0.65
N PHE A 70 7.00 -5.49 -0.16
CA PHE A 70 6.49 -6.84 0.15
C PHE A 70 7.28 -7.59 1.22
N THR A 71 8.48 -7.16 1.57
CA THR A 71 9.25 -7.69 2.72
C THR A 71 8.99 -6.92 4.01
N THR A 72 8.34 -5.76 3.93
CA THR A 72 8.15 -4.77 5.01
C THR A 72 9.45 -4.16 5.57
N LEU A 73 10.59 -4.45 4.93
CA LEU A 73 11.89 -3.89 5.28
C LEU A 73 12.15 -2.59 4.51
N PRO A 74 12.79 -1.57 5.09
CA PRO A 74 13.10 -0.29 4.46
C PRO A 74 14.23 -0.36 3.43
N LEU A 75 14.38 -1.47 2.69
CA LEU A 75 15.49 -1.71 1.76
C LEU A 75 15.69 -0.48 0.87
N SER A 76 14.69 -0.09 0.07
CA SER A 76 14.78 1.02 -0.89
C SER A 76 15.10 2.42 -0.32
N THR A 77 15.24 2.57 1.00
CA THR A 77 15.55 3.84 1.66
C THR A 77 17.05 4.06 1.93
N PHE A 78 17.87 3.02 1.79
CA PHE A 78 19.32 3.15 1.88
C PHE A 78 19.89 3.83 0.64
N GLU A 79 21.05 4.47 0.79
CA GLU A 79 21.83 4.96 -0.33
C GLU A 79 22.65 3.82 -0.92
N TYR A 80 22.71 3.75 -2.25
CA TYR A 80 23.34 2.63 -2.95
C TYR A 80 24.34 3.11 -3.98
N GLU A 81 25.52 2.50 -3.93
CA GLU A 81 26.50 2.58 -4.99
C GLU A 81 26.28 1.46 -6.01
N PHE A 82 26.31 1.83 -7.30
CA PHE A 82 26.13 0.88 -8.39
C PHE A 82 27.48 0.51 -8.97
N TYR A 83 27.77 -0.79 -8.99
CA TYR A 83 28.98 -1.34 -9.55
C TYR A 83 28.68 -2.10 -10.84
N ASN A 84 29.70 -2.31 -11.68
CA ASN A 84 29.57 -3.13 -12.88
C ASN A 84 29.79 -4.60 -12.51
N SER A 85 28.90 -5.48 -12.94
CA SER A 85 29.08 -6.93 -12.78
C SER A 85 29.83 -7.50 -13.96
N GLU A 86 30.89 -8.26 -13.67
CA GLU A 86 31.57 -9.15 -14.63
C GLU A 86 31.06 -10.58 -14.50
N ASP A 87 30.50 -10.94 -13.34
CA ASP A 87 29.93 -12.25 -13.06
C ASP A 87 28.44 -12.28 -13.45
N ILE A 88 28.03 -13.35 -14.11
CA ILE A 88 26.63 -13.60 -14.43
C ILE A 88 26.05 -14.44 -13.30
N LEU A 89 25.17 -13.85 -12.47
CA LEU A 89 24.41 -14.64 -11.52
C LEU A 89 23.51 -15.64 -12.26
N GLU A 90 23.39 -16.84 -11.71
CA GLU A 90 22.43 -17.85 -12.16
C GLU A 90 21.49 -18.19 -11.00
N GLU A 91 20.22 -18.42 -11.31
CA GLU A 91 19.24 -18.83 -10.32
C GLU A 91 19.67 -20.14 -9.62
N LYS A 92 19.56 -20.17 -8.29
CA LYS A 92 20.03 -21.27 -7.44
C LYS A 92 18.95 -21.67 -6.44
N LEU A 93 18.97 -22.94 -6.04
CA LEU A 93 18.03 -23.53 -5.09
C LEU A 93 16.56 -23.47 -5.57
N LYS A 94 16.32 -23.55 -6.88
CA LYS A 94 14.99 -23.43 -7.51
C LYS A 94 13.95 -24.39 -6.93
N ASP A 95 14.36 -25.59 -6.56
CA ASP A 95 13.47 -26.63 -6.04
C ASP A 95 13.24 -26.54 -4.53
N HIS A 96 13.94 -25.62 -3.83
CA HIS A 96 13.76 -25.45 -2.39
C HIS A 96 12.35 -24.86 -2.10
N PRO A 97 11.54 -25.45 -1.20
CA PRO A 97 10.14 -25.06 -1.01
C PRO A 97 9.91 -23.56 -0.78
N THR A 98 10.74 -22.93 0.06
CA THR A 98 10.68 -21.49 0.33
C THR A 98 11.00 -20.64 -0.90
N VAL A 99 11.97 -21.06 -1.73
CA VAL A 99 12.34 -20.37 -2.97
C VAL A 99 11.19 -20.46 -3.96
N VAL A 100 10.56 -21.64 -4.10
CA VAL A 100 9.36 -21.82 -4.91
C VAL A 100 8.20 -20.93 -4.44
N GLU A 101 7.95 -20.85 -3.13
CA GLU A 101 6.93 -19.97 -2.54
C GLU A 101 7.18 -18.51 -2.94
N TRP A 102 8.41 -18.02 -2.75
CA TRP A 102 8.80 -16.65 -3.09
C TRP A 102 8.69 -16.39 -4.59
N SER A 103 9.21 -17.28 -5.44
CA SER A 103 9.12 -17.15 -6.90
C SER A 103 7.68 -17.05 -7.38
N ASN A 104 6.77 -17.84 -6.81
CA ASN A 104 5.34 -17.77 -7.15
C ASN A 104 4.72 -16.42 -6.77
N LYS A 105 5.03 -15.91 -5.57
CA LYS A 105 4.58 -14.60 -5.10
C LYS A 105 5.13 -13.46 -5.96
N LEU A 106 6.43 -13.49 -6.26
CA LEU A 106 7.12 -12.52 -7.12
C LEU A 106 6.53 -12.52 -8.53
N ALA A 107 6.25 -13.69 -9.10
CA ALA A 107 5.59 -13.81 -10.40
C ALA A 107 4.15 -13.27 -10.38
N GLN A 108 3.41 -13.43 -9.29
CA GLN A 108 2.08 -12.82 -9.11
C GLN A 108 2.16 -11.29 -9.05
N ILE A 109 3.10 -10.75 -8.26
CA ILE A 109 3.36 -9.31 -8.12
C ILE A 109 3.73 -8.71 -9.48
N GLU A 110 4.67 -9.33 -10.19
CA GLU A 110 5.15 -8.88 -11.50
C GLU A 110 4.03 -8.88 -12.54
N ARG A 111 3.22 -9.94 -12.60
CA ARG A 111 2.05 -10.00 -13.48
C ARG A 111 1.09 -8.86 -13.20
N SER A 112 0.83 -8.56 -11.93
CA SER A 112 -0.05 -7.45 -11.52
C SER A 112 0.52 -6.09 -11.91
N LEU A 113 1.81 -5.82 -11.66
CA LEU A 113 2.46 -4.57 -12.08
C LEU A 113 2.46 -4.40 -13.60
N LYS A 114 2.66 -5.48 -14.35
CA LYS A 114 2.63 -5.50 -15.81
C LYS A 114 1.21 -5.40 -16.39
N ARG A 115 0.12 -5.32 -15.60
CA ARG A 115 -1.22 -5.05 -16.15
C ARG A 115 -1.29 -3.63 -16.75
N LYS A 116 -1.99 -3.46 -17.88
CA LYS A 116 -2.08 -2.18 -18.61
C LYS A 116 -2.50 -0.99 -17.72
N ALA A 117 -3.46 -1.19 -16.82
CA ALA A 117 -3.91 -0.16 -15.89
C ALA A 117 -2.80 0.29 -14.93
N ASN A 118 -2.02 -0.66 -14.41
CA ASN A 118 -0.93 -0.38 -13.47
C ASN A 118 0.30 0.18 -14.16
N ARG A 119 0.63 -0.25 -15.38
CA ARG A 119 1.72 0.35 -16.17
C ARG A 119 1.56 1.87 -16.33
N LYS A 120 0.32 2.34 -16.54
CA LYS A 120 0.01 3.78 -16.65
C LYS A 120 0.18 4.55 -15.33
N ARG A 121 0.23 3.85 -14.21
CA ARG A 121 0.31 4.40 -12.86
C ARG A 121 1.54 3.89 -12.11
N ARG A 122 2.54 3.36 -12.83
CA ARG A 122 3.71 2.68 -12.26
C ARG A 122 4.41 3.58 -11.24
N ASP A 123 4.67 4.82 -11.63
CA ASP A 123 5.35 5.80 -10.76
C ASP A 123 4.54 6.11 -9.49
N GLU A 124 3.21 6.21 -9.61
CA GLU A 124 2.34 6.42 -8.45
C GLU A 124 2.31 5.20 -7.52
N ILE A 125 2.28 3.99 -8.07
CA ILE A 125 2.33 2.75 -7.27
C ILE A 125 3.67 2.66 -6.53
N LEU A 126 4.77 2.89 -7.24
CA LEU A 126 6.12 2.82 -6.68
C LEU A 126 6.35 3.89 -5.62
N GLU A 127 5.84 5.11 -5.82
CA GLU A 127 5.93 6.17 -4.82
C GLU A 127 5.12 5.83 -3.56
N LEU A 128 3.91 5.26 -3.69
CA LEU A 128 3.13 4.80 -2.55
C LEU A 128 3.85 3.68 -1.78
N MET A 129 4.46 2.74 -2.49
CA MET A 129 5.29 1.69 -1.88
C MET A 129 6.50 2.27 -1.15
N ARG A 130 7.18 3.24 -1.77
CA ARG A 130 8.32 3.95 -1.17
C ARG A 130 7.92 4.67 0.12
N MET A 131 6.72 5.27 0.19
CA MET A 131 6.24 5.88 1.43
C MET A 131 6.11 4.85 2.55
N CYS A 132 5.58 3.65 2.28
CA CYS A 132 5.55 2.56 3.26
C CYS A 132 6.96 2.10 3.67
N SER A 133 7.92 2.09 2.75
CA SER A 133 9.32 1.78 3.05
C SER A 133 9.98 2.82 3.96
N VAL A 134 9.71 4.11 3.73
CA VAL A 134 10.18 5.20 4.61
C VAL A 134 9.50 5.13 5.97
N ALA A 135 8.22 4.78 6.03
CA ALA A 135 7.56 4.52 7.31
C ALA A 135 8.22 3.37 8.07
N ALA A 136 8.57 2.27 7.39
CA ALA A 136 9.33 1.18 7.99
C ALA A 136 10.70 1.64 8.51
N LEU A 137 11.40 2.56 7.82
CA LEU A 137 12.65 3.15 8.30
C LEU A 137 12.45 3.90 9.62
N HIS A 138 11.37 4.68 9.72
CA HIS A 138 11.04 5.41 10.95
C HIS A 138 10.70 4.50 12.11
N ASP A 139 10.15 3.31 11.85
CA ASP A 139 9.95 2.27 12.86
C ASP A 139 11.28 1.83 13.49
N TYR A 140 12.30 1.53 12.68
CA TYR A 140 13.65 1.22 13.20
C TYR A 140 14.26 2.36 14.02
N ARG A 141 13.91 3.61 13.69
CA ARG A 141 14.43 4.79 14.40
C ARG A 141 13.57 5.21 15.60
N ASN A 142 12.46 4.53 15.87
CA ASN A 142 11.46 4.91 16.88
C ASN A 142 10.88 6.33 16.66
N HIS A 143 10.74 6.74 15.39
CA HIS A 143 10.16 8.02 14.98
C HIS A 143 8.66 7.84 14.70
N HIS A 144 7.86 7.70 15.76
CA HIS A 144 6.45 7.26 15.64
C HIS A 144 5.57 8.24 14.84
N GLU A 145 5.78 9.55 14.96
CA GLU A 145 4.96 10.54 14.24
C GLU A 145 5.21 10.46 12.73
N GLU A 146 6.48 10.39 12.31
CA GLU A 146 6.86 10.24 10.92
C GLU A 146 6.46 8.87 10.36
N GLN A 147 6.62 7.80 11.14
CA GLN A 147 6.14 6.46 10.78
C GLN A 147 4.63 6.48 10.50
N PHE A 148 3.85 7.02 11.43
CA PHE A 148 2.41 7.13 11.28
C PHE A 148 2.06 7.94 10.04
N PHE A 149 2.65 9.12 9.87
CA PHE A 149 2.34 10.02 8.77
C PHE A 149 2.69 9.42 7.40
N MET A 150 3.83 8.71 7.31
CA MET A 150 4.27 8.06 6.08
C MET A 150 3.43 6.84 5.70
N TYR A 151 2.88 6.10 6.65
CA TYR A 151 1.88 5.06 6.36
C TYR A 151 0.49 5.63 6.05
N PHE A 152 0.09 6.74 6.68
CA PHE A 152 -1.23 7.31 6.48
C PHE A 152 -1.40 8.01 5.12
N LYS A 153 -0.33 8.60 4.57
CA LYS A 153 -0.36 9.23 3.24
C LYS A 153 -0.85 8.28 2.13
N PRO A 154 -0.33 7.04 2.01
CA PRO A 154 -0.89 6.07 1.08
C PRO A 154 -2.36 5.75 1.29
N VAL A 155 -2.83 5.66 2.53
CA VAL A 155 -4.25 5.45 2.85
C VAL A 155 -5.09 6.59 2.27
N GLU A 156 -4.70 7.84 2.50
CA GLU A 156 -5.41 9.02 1.97
C GLU A 156 -5.44 9.02 0.43
N ARG A 157 -4.31 8.70 -0.19
CA ARG A 157 -4.16 8.71 -1.64
C ARG A 157 -4.97 7.60 -2.29
N VAL A 158 -4.83 6.35 -1.83
CA VAL A 158 -5.58 5.22 -2.37
C VAL A 158 -7.08 5.41 -2.14
N ALA A 159 -7.51 5.91 -0.99
CA ALA A 159 -8.92 6.20 -0.74
C ALA A 159 -9.49 7.19 -1.77
N LYS A 160 -8.78 8.27 -2.06
CA LYS A 160 -9.17 9.23 -3.11
C LYS A 160 -9.31 8.54 -4.48
N LEU A 161 -8.34 7.70 -4.85
CA LEU A 161 -8.35 6.99 -6.12
C LEU A 161 -9.49 5.98 -6.23
N VAL A 162 -9.81 5.27 -5.15
CA VAL A 162 -10.95 4.34 -5.10
C VAL A 162 -12.25 5.10 -5.34
N LEU A 163 -12.44 6.26 -4.70
CA LEU A 163 -13.63 7.08 -4.92
C LEU A 163 -13.73 7.56 -6.36
N GLU A 164 -12.67 8.15 -6.89
CA GLU A 164 -12.62 8.65 -8.27
C GLU A 164 -12.94 7.51 -9.26
N THR A 165 -12.29 6.36 -9.11
CA THR A 165 -12.39 5.27 -10.10
C THR A 165 -13.61 4.39 -9.96
N ARG A 166 -14.14 4.19 -8.73
CA ARG A 166 -15.20 3.21 -8.48
C ARG A 166 -16.54 3.84 -8.09
N ILE A 167 -16.51 4.95 -7.33
CA ILE A 167 -17.75 5.59 -6.86
C ILE A 167 -18.19 6.69 -7.84
N LEU A 168 -17.24 7.46 -8.38
CA LEU A 168 -17.54 8.60 -9.23
C LEU A 168 -17.49 8.23 -10.73
N ASN A 169 -16.55 7.40 -11.19
CA ASN A 169 -16.34 7.15 -12.62
C ASN A 169 -17.36 6.20 -13.32
N GLY A 170 -18.44 5.79 -12.66
CA GLY A 170 -19.51 5.00 -13.32
C GLY A 170 -20.53 5.83 -14.10
N THR A 171 -20.61 7.13 -13.84
CA THR A 171 -21.63 8.04 -14.40
C THR A 171 -21.01 9.42 -14.60
N THR A 172 -21.28 10.09 -15.73
CA THR A 172 -20.89 11.50 -15.92
C THR A 172 -21.48 12.36 -14.79
N SER A 173 -20.88 13.50 -14.47
CA SER A 173 -21.47 14.43 -13.48
C SER A 173 -22.95 14.73 -13.80
N ALA A 174 -23.28 14.86 -15.10
CA ALA A 174 -24.66 14.97 -15.57
C ALA A 174 -25.53 13.75 -15.21
N ALA A 175 -25.04 12.53 -15.42
CA ALA A 175 -25.76 11.31 -15.04
C ALA A 175 -25.92 11.17 -13.51
N ARG A 176 -24.93 11.60 -12.71
CA ARG A 176 -25.05 11.65 -11.24
C ARG A 176 -26.07 12.68 -10.78
N LYS A 177 -26.08 13.89 -11.36
CA LYS A 177 -27.10 14.91 -11.11
C LYS A 177 -28.50 14.40 -11.45
N ASN A 178 -28.65 13.66 -12.55
CA ASN A 178 -29.93 13.03 -12.90
C ASN A 178 -30.36 11.96 -11.89
N LEU A 179 -29.44 11.14 -11.37
CA LEU A 179 -29.76 10.21 -10.28
C LEU A 179 -30.19 10.95 -9.01
N THR A 180 -29.49 12.00 -8.62
CA THR A 180 -29.84 12.86 -7.48
C THR A 180 -31.22 13.49 -7.66
N LYS A 181 -31.50 13.99 -8.87
CA LYS A 181 -32.82 14.54 -9.22
C LYS A 181 -33.92 13.50 -9.10
N ASN A 182 -33.73 12.30 -9.63
CA ASN A 182 -34.71 11.22 -9.53
C ASN A 182 -34.99 10.83 -8.07
N LEU A 183 -33.94 10.77 -7.23
CA LEU A 183 -34.07 10.51 -5.80
C LEU A 183 -34.87 11.62 -5.10
N LEU A 184 -34.57 12.88 -5.39
CA LEU A 184 -35.33 14.02 -4.86
C LEU A 184 -36.79 13.97 -5.29
N SER A 185 -37.07 13.72 -6.57
CA SER A 185 -38.45 13.57 -7.05
C SER A 185 -39.19 12.47 -6.31
N GLN A 186 -38.56 11.30 -6.09
CA GLN A 186 -39.17 10.21 -5.34
C GLN A 186 -39.45 10.58 -3.88
N LEU A 187 -38.49 11.21 -3.18
CA LEU A 187 -38.65 11.65 -1.79
C LEU A 187 -39.72 12.73 -1.64
N LEU A 188 -39.83 13.64 -2.61
CA LEU A 188 -40.83 14.69 -2.59
C LEU A 188 -42.23 14.12 -2.85
N LEU A 189 -42.38 13.26 -3.86
CA LEU A 189 -43.64 12.56 -4.13
C LEU A 189 -44.10 11.67 -2.96
N SER A 190 -43.16 11.05 -2.23
CA SER A 190 -43.51 10.18 -1.09
C SER A 190 -43.90 10.95 0.16
N ASN A 191 -43.40 12.18 0.34
CA ASN A 191 -43.59 12.95 1.58
C ASN A 191 -44.56 14.13 1.44
N PHE A 192 -44.82 14.60 0.21
CA PHE A 192 -45.72 15.71 -0.07
C PHE A 192 -46.82 15.26 -1.02
N ASN A 193 -47.98 14.90 -0.46
CA ASN A 193 -49.17 14.64 -1.25
C ASN A 193 -49.66 15.98 -1.86
N ASN A 194 -49.57 16.10 -3.19
CA ASN A 194 -50.06 17.20 -4.03
C ASN A 194 -49.17 18.45 -4.18
N THR A 195 -47.87 18.37 -3.91
CA THR A 195 -46.94 19.47 -4.26
C THR A 195 -46.06 19.07 -5.44
N SER A 196 -46.34 19.63 -6.62
CA SER A 196 -45.47 19.45 -7.80
C SER A 196 -44.39 20.52 -7.81
N PHE A 197 -43.14 20.11 -7.67
CA PHE A 197 -41.99 20.99 -7.93
C PHE A 197 -41.81 21.13 -9.44
N ASP A 198 -41.60 22.35 -9.93
CA ASP A 198 -41.30 22.56 -11.34
C ASP A 198 -39.89 22.04 -11.68
N GLU A 199 -39.69 21.73 -12.97
CA GLU A 199 -38.47 21.13 -13.48
C GLU A 199 -37.21 21.95 -13.17
N ASN A 200 -37.31 23.29 -13.17
CA ASN A 200 -36.17 24.17 -12.93
C ASN A 200 -35.77 24.13 -11.46
N THR A 201 -36.73 24.28 -10.54
CA THR A 201 -36.49 24.15 -9.10
C THR A 201 -35.89 22.79 -8.74
N LEU A 202 -36.40 21.71 -9.35
CA LEU A 202 -35.86 20.36 -9.16
C LEU A 202 -34.41 20.22 -9.67
N ASN A 203 -34.08 20.82 -10.82
CA ASN A 203 -32.73 20.81 -11.37
C ASN A 203 -31.75 21.61 -10.49
N GLU A 204 -32.17 22.76 -9.97
CA GLU A 204 -31.37 23.59 -9.09
C GLU A 204 -31.06 22.88 -7.78
N LEU A 205 -32.09 22.36 -7.08
CA LEU A 205 -31.93 21.57 -5.86
C LEU A 205 -31.04 20.34 -6.05
N ALA A 206 -31.22 19.61 -7.16
CA ALA A 206 -30.37 18.47 -7.48
C ALA A 206 -28.92 18.89 -7.72
N GLY A 207 -28.70 20.04 -8.37
CA GLY A 207 -27.39 20.62 -8.60
C GLY A 207 -26.69 21.01 -7.30
N GLU A 208 -27.38 21.73 -6.41
CA GLU A 208 -26.87 22.14 -5.10
C GLU A 208 -26.55 20.93 -4.23
N LEU A 209 -27.50 20.02 -4.07
CA LEU A 209 -27.33 18.81 -3.26
C LEU A 209 -26.17 17.96 -3.78
N HIS A 210 -26.06 17.80 -5.10
CA HIS A 210 -24.95 17.09 -5.72
C HIS A 210 -23.61 17.76 -5.39
N SER A 211 -23.54 19.09 -5.47
CA SER A 211 -22.31 19.84 -5.16
C SER A 211 -21.90 19.72 -3.70
N VAL A 212 -22.87 19.69 -2.77
CA VAL A 212 -22.64 19.50 -1.34
C VAL A 212 -22.15 18.07 -1.07
N PHE A 213 -22.75 17.07 -1.70
CA PHE A 213 -22.31 15.68 -1.58
C PHE A 213 -20.89 15.49 -2.11
N GLU A 214 -20.61 15.99 -3.32
CA GLU A 214 -19.28 15.91 -3.94
C GLU A 214 -18.23 16.61 -3.05
N SER A 215 -18.52 17.83 -2.58
CA SER A 215 -17.64 18.57 -1.66
C SER A 215 -17.43 17.84 -0.33
N SER A 216 -18.48 17.25 0.25
CA SER A 216 -18.41 16.46 1.49
C SER A 216 -17.54 15.21 1.32
N LEU A 217 -17.70 14.52 0.19
CA LEU A 217 -16.90 13.34 -0.13
C LEU A 217 -15.44 13.74 -0.37
N GLU A 218 -15.17 14.79 -1.13
CA GLU A 218 -13.79 15.17 -1.47
C GLU A 218 -13.01 15.76 -0.29
N ARG A 219 -13.65 16.57 0.56
CA ARG A 219 -12.98 17.34 1.60
C ARG A 219 -12.78 16.59 2.92
N MET A 220 -13.55 15.53 3.20
CA MET A 220 -13.48 14.82 4.48
C MET A 220 -12.73 13.49 4.38
N ASN A 221 -11.42 13.48 4.72
CA ASN A 221 -10.56 12.29 4.65
C ASN A 221 -11.16 11.07 5.36
N HIS A 222 -11.77 11.25 6.53
CA HIS A 222 -12.49 10.20 7.26
C HIS A 222 -13.53 9.49 6.38
N ARG A 223 -14.49 10.25 5.82
CA ARG A 223 -15.55 9.70 4.97
C ARG A 223 -14.98 9.01 3.73
N ARG A 224 -13.93 9.58 3.13
CA ARG A 224 -13.29 8.96 1.97
C ARG A 224 -12.71 7.60 2.27
N ILE A 225 -11.97 7.49 3.38
CA ILE A 225 -11.31 6.25 3.77
C ILE A 225 -12.38 5.19 4.11
N VAL A 226 -13.43 5.56 4.85
CA VAL A 226 -14.54 4.65 5.18
C VAL A 226 -15.19 4.07 3.93
N LEU A 227 -15.55 4.92 2.97
CA LEU A 227 -16.19 4.49 1.73
C LEU A 227 -15.26 3.68 0.84
N ALA A 228 -13.99 4.08 0.76
CA ALA A 228 -13.00 3.34 0.00
C ALA A 228 -12.77 1.94 0.58
N LEU A 229 -12.72 1.82 1.91
CA LEU A 229 -12.59 0.55 2.60
C LEU A 229 -13.80 -0.35 2.34
N SER A 230 -15.03 0.16 2.45
CA SER A 230 -16.23 -0.59 2.09
C SER A 230 -16.14 -1.13 0.66
N ALA A 231 -15.80 -0.27 -0.31
CA ALA A 231 -15.66 -0.65 -1.71
C ALA A 231 -14.52 -1.64 -2.00
N ILE A 232 -13.53 -1.74 -1.10
CA ILE A 232 -12.48 -2.76 -1.15
C ILE A 232 -13.00 -4.07 -0.53
N THR A 233 -13.54 -4.03 0.69
CA THR A 233 -13.99 -5.21 1.43
C THR A 233 -15.16 -5.92 0.76
N ASP A 234 -16.03 -5.20 0.06
CA ASP A 234 -17.18 -5.79 -0.66
C ASP A 234 -16.74 -6.76 -1.77
N LYS A 235 -15.53 -6.60 -2.30
CA LYS A 235 -14.96 -7.46 -3.35
C LYS A 235 -14.10 -8.60 -2.80
N MET A 236 -13.78 -8.58 -1.51
CA MET A 236 -12.98 -9.61 -0.87
C MET A 236 -13.87 -10.82 -0.53
N ASP A 237 -13.30 -12.01 -0.66
CA ASP A 237 -13.94 -13.25 -0.24
C ASP A 237 -14.28 -13.21 1.26
N ASN A 238 -15.43 -13.75 1.65
CA ASN A 238 -15.84 -13.83 3.05
C ASN A 238 -14.94 -14.76 3.87
N SER A 239 -14.25 -15.70 3.23
CA SER A 239 -13.26 -16.58 3.86
C SER A 239 -11.89 -15.93 4.06
N ASP A 240 -11.65 -14.74 3.50
CA ASP A 240 -10.39 -14.02 3.63
C ASP A 240 -10.26 -13.42 5.04
N SER A 241 -9.28 -13.90 5.81
CA SER A 241 -9.00 -13.41 7.16
C SER A 241 -8.61 -11.93 7.18
N ASP A 242 -8.05 -11.40 6.09
CA ASP A 242 -7.73 -9.98 5.97
C ASP A 242 -8.99 -9.11 5.84
N LYS A 243 -10.07 -9.65 5.26
CA LYS A 243 -11.37 -8.95 5.23
C LYS A 243 -11.88 -8.74 6.65
N ALA A 244 -11.84 -9.78 7.47
CA ALA A 244 -12.27 -9.68 8.87
C ALA A 244 -11.43 -8.66 9.66
N ASN A 245 -10.13 -8.60 9.41
CA ASN A 245 -9.26 -7.60 10.05
C ASN A 245 -9.53 -6.17 9.56
N LEU A 246 -9.76 -5.97 8.26
CA LEU A 246 -10.16 -4.66 7.72
C LEU A 246 -11.49 -4.18 8.32
N LEU A 247 -12.46 -5.08 8.49
CA LEU A 247 -13.77 -4.73 9.07
C LEU A 247 -13.69 -4.37 10.57
N LYS A 248 -12.65 -4.81 11.30
CA LYS A 248 -12.41 -4.36 12.68
C LYS A 248 -12.01 -2.89 12.73
N ILE A 249 -11.35 -2.37 11.69
CA ILE A 249 -10.99 -0.95 11.56
C ILE A 249 -12.22 -0.18 11.07
N ASN A 250 -13.18 -0.01 11.98
CA ASN A 250 -14.47 0.60 11.70
C ASN A 250 -14.38 2.14 11.56
N SER A 251 -15.51 2.76 11.24
CA SER A 251 -15.61 4.22 11.04
C SER A 251 -15.10 5.04 12.24
N SER A 252 -15.37 4.59 13.47
CA SER A 252 -14.89 5.26 14.69
C SER A 252 -13.36 5.20 14.77
N ARG A 253 -12.78 4.03 14.50
CA ARG A 253 -11.33 3.86 14.48
C ARG A 253 -10.66 4.72 13.41
N ILE A 254 -11.22 4.76 12.20
CA ILE A 254 -10.71 5.64 11.12
C ILE A 254 -10.77 7.11 11.54
N GLN A 255 -11.83 7.54 12.22
CA GLN A 255 -11.95 8.91 12.71
C GLN A 255 -10.84 9.26 13.70
N GLN A 256 -10.47 8.33 14.59
CA GLN A 256 -9.34 8.50 15.50
C GLN A 256 -8.02 8.64 14.74
N LEU A 257 -7.76 7.76 13.77
CA LEU A 257 -6.53 7.82 12.97
C LEU A 257 -6.42 9.13 12.16
N VAL A 258 -7.53 9.62 11.61
CA VAL A 258 -7.59 10.93 10.93
C VAL A 258 -7.31 12.07 11.91
N LYS A 259 -7.81 11.98 13.14
CA LYS A 259 -7.53 12.98 14.18
C LYS A 259 -6.04 13.00 14.52
N ILE A 260 -5.43 11.85 14.79
CA ILE A 260 -3.99 11.70 15.02
C ILE A 260 -3.20 12.33 13.87
N ARG A 261 -3.54 11.99 12.62
CA ARG A 261 -2.90 12.57 11.43
C ARG A 261 -2.97 14.10 11.43
N ASN A 262 -4.14 14.67 11.72
CA ASN A 262 -4.33 16.11 11.71
C ASN A 262 -3.57 16.79 12.86
N ASP A 263 -3.56 16.17 14.03
CA ASP A 263 -2.80 16.67 15.18
C ASP A 263 -1.29 16.71 14.88
N ILE A 264 -0.72 15.67 14.26
CA ILE A 264 0.67 15.66 13.77
C ILE A 264 0.90 16.83 12.80
N ALA A 265 0.00 17.00 11.82
CA ALA A 265 0.13 18.05 10.80
C ALA A 265 0.07 19.47 11.37
N HIS A 266 -0.59 19.66 12.52
CA HIS A 266 -0.66 20.92 13.25
C HIS A 266 0.47 21.12 14.26
N GLY A 267 1.38 20.14 14.41
CA GLY A 267 2.47 20.19 15.39
C GLY A 267 1.98 20.02 16.83
N ASN A 268 0.80 19.43 17.03
CA ASN A 268 0.25 19.16 18.35
C ASN A 268 1.00 17.99 18.98
N LYS A 269 1.32 18.09 20.27
CA LYS A 269 1.89 16.98 21.02
C LYS A 269 0.85 15.87 21.18
N ILE A 270 1.14 14.69 20.67
CA ILE A 270 0.26 13.53 20.76
C ILE A 270 1.00 12.29 21.25
N THR A 271 0.24 11.35 21.81
CA THR A 271 0.74 10.00 22.11
C THR A 271 0.18 9.05 21.06
N ILE A 272 1.07 8.44 20.29
CA ILE A 272 0.71 7.39 19.33
C ILE A 272 0.98 6.04 19.99
N ILE A 273 -0.06 5.21 20.11
CA ILE A 273 0.08 3.88 20.70
C ILE A 273 0.45 2.84 19.63
N PRO A 274 1.07 1.70 19.99
CA PRO A 274 1.46 0.67 19.02
C PRO A 274 0.31 0.19 18.11
N GLU A 275 -0.92 0.15 18.63
CA GLU A 275 -2.11 -0.21 17.88
C GLU A 275 -2.43 0.79 16.76
N ASP A 276 -2.16 2.09 16.97
CA ASP A 276 -2.32 3.12 15.94
C ASP A 276 -1.36 2.88 14.77
N LEU A 277 -0.10 2.58 15.08
CA LEU A 277 0.94 2.27 14.09
C LEU A 277 0.63 0.98 13.33
N GLY A 278 0.19 -0.06 14.05
CA GLY A 278 -0.22 -1.33 13.45
C GLY A 278 -1.41 -1.18 12.50
N ASP A 279 -2.43 -0.41 12.88
CA ASP A 279 -3.60 -0.16 12.05
C ASP A 279 -3.25 0.62 10.77
N VAL A 280 -2.43 1.68 10.86
CA VAL A 280 -2.06 2.46 9.66
C VAL A 280 -1.12 1.70 8.74
N GLU A 281 -0.19 0.91 9.28
CA GLU A 281 0.63 0.02 8.47
C GLU A 281 -0.26 -0.98 7.73
N PHE A 282 -1.15 -1.66 8.46
CA PHE A 282 -2.05 -2.66 7.88
C PHE A 282 -2.94 -2.06 6.79
N LEU A 283 -3.60 -0.94 7.08
CA LEU A 283 -4.42 -0.23 6.10
C LEU A 283 -3.63 0.17 4.85
N SER A 284 -2.46 0.79 5.03
CA SER A 284 -1.66 1.30 3.92
C SER A 284 -1.30 0.20 2.92
N ARG A 285 -0.78 -0.92 3.44
CA ARG A 285 -0.34 -2.06 2.63
C ARG A 285 -1.52 -2.77 1.98
N GLN A 286 -2.58 -3.01 2.75
CA GLN A 286 -3.77 -3.71 2.24
C GLN A 286 -4.51 -2.91 1.19
N MET A 287 -4.68 -1.60 1.39
CA MET A 287 -5.35 -0.76 0.40
C MET A 287 -4.55 -0.69 -0.91
N ILE A 288 -3.21 -0.56 -0.85
CA ILE A 288 -2.36 -0.61 -2.06
C ILE A 288 -2.51 -1.98 -2.75
N ALA A 289 -2.36 -3.08 -2.01
CA ALA A 289 -2.43 -4.44 -2.53
C ALA A 289 -3.79 -4.71 -3.20
N GLN A 290 -4.89 -4.45 -2.49
CA GLN A 290 -6.23 -4.68 -3.01
C GLN A 290 -6.58 -3.81 -4.20
N PHE A 291 -6.19 -2.54 -4.17
CA PHE A 291 -6.57 -1.61 -5.22
C PHE A 291 -5.78 -1.81 -6.51
N PHE A 292 -4.45 -1.95 -6.43
CA PHE A 292 -3.60 -2.08 -7.61
C PHE A 292 -3.34 -3.53 -8.01
N PHE A 293 -3.15 -4.43 -7.05
CA PHE A 293 -2.76 -5.81 -7.35
C PHE A 293 -3.96 -6.75 -7.44
N GLY A 294 -5.06 -6.39 -6.77
CA GLY A 294 -6.30 -7.17 -6.74
C GLY A 294 -6.18 -8.43 -5.88
N PHE A 295 -5.31 -8.39 -4.88
CA PHE A 295 -5.13 -9.45 -3.90
C PHE A 295 -4.77 -8.87 -2.53
N SER A 296 -4.92 -9.65 -1.47
CA SER A 296 -4.56 -9.25 -0.11
C SER A 296 -3.04 -9.22 0.07
N PHE A 297 -2.51 -8.23 0.77
CA PHE A 297 -1.07 -8.06 0.99
C PHE A 297 -0.42 -9.33 1.56
N SER A 298 -1.09 -10.05 2.47
CA SER A 298 -0.63 -11.33 3.01
C SER A 298 -0.31 -12.37 1.93
N GLN A 299 -1.04 -12.39 0.82
CA GLN A 299 -0.80 -13.29 -0.32
C GLN A 299 0.50 -12.95 -1.05
N GLY A 300 0.86 -11.66 -1.13
CA GLY A 300 2.10 -11.19 -1.74
C GLY A 300 3.27 -11.04 -0.76
N TYR A 301 3.04 -11.14 0.55
CA TYR A 301 4.04 -10.91 1.58
C TYR A 301 5.20 -11.91 1.46
N LEU A 302 6.42 -11.37 1.38
CA LEU A 302 7.67 -12.11 1.34
C LEU A 302 8.20 -12.18 2.77
N LYS A 303 8.12 -13.36 3.37
CA LYS A 303 8.34 -13.57 4.81
C LYS A 303 9.70 -13.01 5.26
N THR A 304 9.70 -12.14 6.25
CA THR A 304 10.93 -11.62 6.87
C THR A 304 10.88 -11.75 8.37
N LYS A 305 12.04 -11.66 9.00
CA LYS A 305 12.14 -11.38 10.41
C LYS A 305 12.60 -9.95 10.56
N LYS A 306 11.70 -9.08 11.02
CA LYS A 306 11.96 -7.70 11.40
C LYS A 306 11.92 -7.62 12.91
N PHE A 307 12.97 -7.11 13.55
CA PHE A 307 13.13 -7.18 15.00
C PHE A 307 13.01 -8.62 15.58
N ASP A 308 13.58 -9.60 14.88
CA ASP A 308 13.41 -11.06 15.10
C ASP A 308 11.95 -11.58 15.13
N ARG A 309 10.99 -10.78 14.64
CA ARG A 309 9.57 -11.14 14.56
C ARG A 309 9.08 -11.14 13.12
N ASP A 310 8.18 -12.07 12.80
CA ASP A 310 7.42 -12.03 11.54
C ASP A 310 6.01 -11.53 11.85
N PHE A 311 5.81 -10.21 11.68
CA PHE A 311 4.55 -9.54 12.02
C PHE A 311 3.38 -9.92 11.10
N TRP A 312 3.70 -10.41 9.91
CA TRP A 312 2.72 -10.66 8.84
C TRP A 312 2.49 -12.15 8.57
N SER A 313 3.35 -13.05 9.04
CA SER A 313 3.03 -14.47 9.14
C SER A 313 2.16 -14.73 10.37
N LYS A 314 0.84 -14.74 10.20
CA LYS A 314 -0.09 -15.27 11.20
C LYS A 314 -0.46 -16.71 10.90
#